data_AF-A0A165D023-F1
#
_entry.id   AF-A0A165D023-F1
#
_cell.length_a   1.000
_cell.length_b   1.000
_cell.length_c   1.000
_cell.angle_alpha   90.00
_cell.angle_beta   90.00
_cell.angle_gamma   90.00
#
_symmetry.space_group_name_H-M   'P 1'
#
loop_
_entity.id
_entity.type
_entity.pdbx_description
1 polymer ?
#
loop_
_entity_poly.entity_id
_entity_poly.type
_entity_poly.pdbx_seq_one_letter_code
_entity_poly.pdbx_strand_id
1 'polypeptide(L)'
;MSDEERREPERVQKVLDAVRIGKDLTPEETESVRDLVREFADVFTLSLREVRLVDFFEHKIGVPPGTVGPRIANQKPLTEPQRAWLYGALDEMEACDVVRRIPASAAKWVS
;
A
#
# COMPACT_ATOMS: atom_id res chain seq x y z
N MET A 1 12.18 0.48 10.67
CA MET A 1 12.79 -0.78 10.27
C MET A 1 13.87 -0.51 9.24
N SER A 2 15.11 -0.83 9.57
CA SER A 2 16.32 -0.77 8.73
C SER A 2 16.28 -1.80 7.59
N ASP A 3 17.22 -1.68 6.65
CA ASP A 3 17.34 -2.61 5.52
C ASP A 3 17.90 -3.98 5.96
N GLU A 4 18.64 -4.01 7.07
CA GLU A 4 19.16 -5.25 7.67
C GLU A 4 18.03 -6.07 8.31
N GLU A 5 17.16 -5.43 9.09
CA GLU A 5 15.95 -6.05 9.67
C GLU A 5 15.02 -6.64 8.58
N ARG A 6 15.01 -6.03 7.38
CA ARG A 6 14.21 -6.53 6.25
C ARG A 6 14.69 -7.88 5.72
N ARG A 7 15.97 -8.19 5.89
CA ARG A 7 16.64 -9.40 5.39
C ARG A 7 16.80 -10.49 6.44
N GLU A 8 16.28 -10.28 7.66
CA GLU A 8 16.29 -11.30 8.69
C GLU A 8 15.58 -12.59 8.21
N PRO A 9 16.18 -13.78 8.40
CA PRO A 9 15.64 -15.03 7.86
C PRO A 9 14.19 -15.31 8.26
N GLU A 10 13.81 -14.99 9.51
CA GLU A 10 12.44 -15.16 9.99
C GLU A 10 11.45 -14.26 9.25
N ARG A 11 11.85 -13.03 8.94
CA ARG A 11 11.01 -12.09 8.18
C ARG A 11 10.91 -12.51 6.72
N VAL A 12 12.01 -12.92 6.11
CA VAL A 12 12.02 -13.45 4.73
C VAL A 12 11.08 -14.64 4.62
N GLN A 13 11.07 -15.53 5.61
CA GLN A 13 10.13 -16.65 5.64
C GLN A 13 8.67 -16.18 5.73
N LYS A 14 8.36 -15.17 6.55
CA LYS A 14 7.01 -14.57 6.60
C LYS A 14 6.57 -13.99 5.25
N VAL A 15 7.49 -13.35 4.51
CA VAL A 15 7.22 -12.87 3.15
C VAL A 15 6.89 -14.06 2.24
N LEU A 16 7.72 -15.11 2.23
CA LEU A 16 7.47 -16.31 1.45
C LEU A 16 6.11 -16.96 1.76
N ASP A 17 5.74 -17.04 3.04
CA ASP A 17 4.47 -17.62 3.48
C ASP A 17 3.26 -16.78 3.03
N ALA A 18 3.43 -15.46 2.92
CA ALA A 18 2.41 -14.55 2.43
C ALA A 18 2.28 -14.55 0.91
N VAL A 19 3.34 -14.91 0.17
CA VAL A 19 3.30 -15.02 -1.29
C VAL A 19 2.60 -16.31 -1.69
N ARG A 20 1.50 -16.18 -2.43
CA ARG A 20 0.81 -17.31 -3.04
C ARG A 20 1.44 -17.67 -4.38
N ILE A 21 2.18 -18.79 -4.41
CA ILE A 21 2.71 -19.38 -5.64
C ILE A 21 1.67 -20.31 -6.27
N GLY A 22 1.50 -20.23 -7.60
CA GLY A 22 0.60 -21.07 -8.38
C GLY A 22 0.96 -22.57 -8.32
N LYS A 23 0.02 -23.45 -8.65
CA LYS A 23 0.22 -24.91 -8.69
C LYS A 23 0.60 -25.42 -10.10
N ASP A 24 0.73 -24.50 -11.04
CA ASP A 24 1.01 -24.71 -12.46
C ASP A 24 2.51 -24.72 -12.79
N LEU A 25 3.37 -24.59 -11.78
CA LEU A 25 4.82 -24.61 -11.90
C LEU A 25 5.39 -26.01 -11.62
N THR A 26 6.49 -26.34 -12.28
CA THR A 26 7.30 -27.49 -11.87
C THR A 26 7.96 -27.24 -10.50
N PRO A 27 8.50 -28.28 -9.84
CA PRO A 27 9.26 -28.09 -8.61
C PRO A 27 10.45 -27.12 -8.78
N GLU A 28 11.15 -27.19 -9.91
CA GLU A 28 12.31 -26.35 -10.21
C GLU A 28 11.90 -24.88 -10.43
N GLU A 29 10.80 -24.66 -11.15
CA GLU A 29 10.24 -23.32 -11.35
C GLU A 29 9.72 -22.72 -10.03
N THR A 30 9.08 -23.56 -9.19
CA THR A 30 8.61 -23.15 -7.87
C THR A 30 9.78 -22.69 -6.99
N GLU A 31 10.90 -23.41 -7.00
CA GLU A 31 12.07 -23.01 -6.22
C GLU A 31 12.70 -21.73 -6.78
N SER A 32 12.79 -21.58 -8.10
CA SER A 32 13.25 -20.34 -8.74
C SER A 32 12.43 -19.11 -8.31
N VAL A 33 11.09 -19.26 -8.24
CA VAL A 33 10.22 -18.19 -7.72
C VAL A 33 10.48 -17.90 -6.24
N ARG A 34 10.67 -18.95 -5.42
CA ARG A 34 11.00 -18.76 -3.99
C ARG A 34 12.33 -18.04 -3.81
N ASP A 35 13.35 -18.39 -4.58
CA ASP A 35 14.65 -17.73 -4.55
C ASP A 35 14.56 -16.26 -4.94
N LEU A 36 13.78 -15.93 -5.98
CA LEU A 36 13.53 -14.55 -6.38
C LEU A 36 12.83 -13.75 -5.25
N VAL A 37 11.84 -14.34 -4.60
CA VAL A 37 11.15 -13.69 -3.47
C VAL A 37 12.12 -13.50 -2.29
N ARG A 38 13.02 -14.44 -2.02
CA ARG A 38 14.06 -14.29 -0.99
C ARG A 38 15.04 -13.16 -1.33
N GLU A 39 15.49 -13.10 -2.58
CA GLU A 39 16.44 -12.08 -3.06
C GLU A 39 15.90 -10.66 -2.87
N PHE A 40 14.60 -10.47 -3.16
CA PHE A 40 13.92 -9.18 -3.10
C PHE A 40 12.96 -9.04 -1.90
N ALA A 41 13.19 -9.81 -0.83
CA ALA A 41 12.31 -9.82 0.35
C ALA A 41 12.22 -8.45 1.07
N ASP A 42 13.21 -7.59 0.85
CA ASP A 42 13.27 -6.22 1.36
C ASP A 42 12.34 -5.25 0.62
N VAL A 43 11.90 -5.58 -0.59
CA VAL A 43 10.93 -4.78 -1.35
C VAL A 43 9.51 -4.96 -0.78
N PHE A 44 9.21 -6.13 -0.24
CA PHE A 44 7.90 -6.43 0.35
C PHE A 44 7.72 -5.75 1.70
N THR A 45 6.50 -5.30 1.99
CA THR A 45 6.08 -4.80 3.29
C THR A 45 5.05 -5.75 3.90
N LEU A 46 5.30 -6.22 5.12
CA LEU A 46 4.34 -7.09 5.84
C LEU A 46 3.29 -6.31 6.63
N SER A 47 3.52 -5.01 6.83
CA SER A 47 2.58 -4.09 7.48
C SER A 47 2.70 -2.66 6.93
N LEU A 48 1.67 -1.84 7.15
CA LEU A 48 1.68 -0.42 6.73
C LEU A 48 2.79 0.39 7.40
N ARG A 49 3.21 0.00 8.61
CA ARG A 49 4.31 0.65 9.36
C ARG A 49 5.67 0.52 8.68
N GLU A 50 5.81 -0.41 7.73
CA GLU A 50 7.03 -0.61 6.97
C GLU A 50 7.07 0.26 5.71
N VAL A 51 5.96 0.89 5.33
CA VAL A 51 5.88 1.81 4.20
C VAL A 51 6.66 3.07 4.55
N ARG A 52 7.56 3.48 3.66
CA ARG A 52 8.31 4.73 3.79
C ARG A 52 7.79 5.73 2.77
N LEU A 53 7.52 6.95 3.22
CA LEU A 53 7.19 8.05 2.32
C LEU A 53 8.42 8.44 1.51
N VAL A 54 8.21 8.68 0.22
CA VAL A 54 9.19 9.33 -0.65
C VAL A 54 8.99 10.83 -0.47
N ASP A 55 9.87 11.46 0.33
CA ASP A 55 9.77 12.87 0.70
C ASP A 55 10.48 13.82 -0.29
N PHE A 56 11.30 13.28 -1.18
CA PHE A 56 12.08 14.04 -2.17
C PHE A 56 11.42 14.13 -3.55
N PHE A 57 10.27 13.50 -3.76
CA PHE A 57 9.58 13.50 -5.05
C PHE A 57 8.09 13.75 -4.91
N GLU A 58 7.58 14.73 -5.65
CA GLU A 58 6.15 15.01 -5.75
C GLU A 58 5.60 14.46 -7.06
N HIS A 59 4.69 13.50 -6.97
CA HIS A 59 4.00 12.97 -8.15
C HIS A 59 2.90 13.95 -8.61
N LYS A 60 3.08 14.54 -9.79
CA LYS A 60 2.06 15.36 -10.44
C LYS A 60 1.18 14.49 -11.32
N ILE A 61 -0.09 14.35 -10.94
CA ILE A 61 -1.11 13.76 -11.80
C ILE A 61 -1.26 14.70 -13.00
N GLY A 62 -0.76 14.28 -14.17
CA GLY A 62 -0.71 15.08 -15.40
C GLY A 62 -2.09 15.32 -16.02
N VAL A 63 -2.95 16.04 -15.33
CA VAL A 63 -4.31 16.36 -15.79
C VAL A 63 -4.24 17.32 -16.99
N PRO A 64 -4.82 16.97 -18.17
CA PRO A 64 -4.81 17.85 -19.33
C PRO A 64 -5.51 19.20 -19.05
N PRO A 65 -5.05 20.30 -19.67
CA PRO A 65 -5.73 21.59 -19.57
C PRO A 65 -7.19 21.50 -20.01
N GLY A 66 -8.09 22.16 -19.27
CA GLY A 66 -9.52 22.16 -19.58
C GLY A 66 -10.29 20.92 -19.15
N THR A 67 -9.64 19.96 -18.47
CA THR A 67 -10.34 18.81 -17.90
C THR A 67 -11.34 19.27 -16.83
N VAL A 68 -12.59 18.81 -16.97
CA VAL A 68 -13.67 19.09 -16.01
C VAL A 68 -13.87 17.88 -15.10
N GLY A 69 -13.68 18.07 -13.80
CA GLY A 69 -13.89 17.03 -12.80
C GLY A 69 -15.04 17.33 -11.81
N PRO A 70 -15.44 16.34 -11.01
CA PRO A 70 -16.44 16.52 -9.97
C PRO A 70 -15.96 17.53 -8.94
N ARG A 71 -16.80 18.53 -8.64
CA ARG A 71 -16.51 19.56 -7.62
C ARG A 71 -16.95 19.17 -6.21
N ILE A 72 -17.70 18.07 -6.09
CA ILE A 72 -18.26 17.56 -4.84
C ILE A 72 -18.06 16.05 -4.83
N ALA A 73 -17.52 15.52 -3.74
CA ALA A 73 -17.45 14.10 -3.47
C ALA A 73 -18.61 13.71 -2.53
N ASN A 74 -19.58 12.94 -3.02
CA ASN A 74 -20.61 12.34 -2.17
C ASN A 74 -20.10 10.99 -1.64
N GLN A 75 -20.10 10.80 -0.33
CA GLN A 75 -19.71 9.54 0.28
C GLN A 75 -20.88 8.55 0.25
N LYS A 76 -20.62 7.30 -0.17
CA LYS A 76 -21.63 6.24 -0.10
C LYS A 76 -21.99 5.94 1.36
N PRO A 77 -23.27 5.70 1.69
CA PRO A 77 -23.65 5.23 3.01
C PRO A 77 -22.96 3.88 3.32
N LEU A 78 -22.45 3.75 4.53
CA LEU A 78 -21.80 2.53 5.02
C LEU A 78 -22.65 1.89 6.11
N THR A 79 -22.76 0.56 6.07
CA THR A 79 -23.28 -0.23 7.19
C THR A 79 -22.35 -0.11 8.40
N GLU A 80 -22.83 -0.44 9.60
CA GLU A 80 -21.99 -0.36 10.81
C GLU A 80 -20.72 -1.21 10.73
N PRO A 81 -20.76 -2.49 10.28
CA PRO A 81 -19.54 -3.29 10.13
C PRO A 81 -18.55 -2.68 9.13
N GLN A 82 -19.04 -2.15 8.01
CA GLN A 82 -18.20 -1.49 7.01
C GLN A 82 -17.54 -0.23 7.56
N ARG A 83 -18.29 0.55 8.33
CA ARG A 83 -17.79 1.78 8.96
C ARG A 83 -16.71 1.49 9.99
N ALA A 84 -16.94 0.50 10.86
CA ALA A 84 -15.98 0.10 11.88
C ALA A 84 -14.66 -0.37 11.24
N TRP A 85 -14.76 -1.22 10.20
CA TRP A 85 -13.58 -1.66 9.46
C TRP A 85 -12.85 -0.51 8.76
N LEU A 86 -13.59 0.34 8.02
CA LEU A 86 -12.98 1.43 7.26
C LEU A 86 -12.27 2.43 8.17
N TYR A 87 -12.89 2.83 9.27
CA TYR A 87 -12.28 3.79 10.18
C TYR A 87 -11.07 3.21 10.90
N GLY A 88 -11.09 1.93 11.29
CA GLY A 88 -9.89 1.27 11.80
C GLY A 88 -8.73 1.27 10.80
N ALA A 89 -9.01 0.98 9.52
CA ALA A 89 -7.99 1.03 8.47
C ALA A 89 -7.48 2.46 8.21
N LEU A 90 -8.35 3.46 8.22
CA LEU A 90 -7.95 4.87 8.05
C LEU A 90 -7.10 5.36 9.23
N ASP A 91 -7.42 4.97 10.45
CA ASP A 91 -6.62 5.31 11.63
C ASP A 91 -5.22 4.65 11.56
N GLU A 92 -5.13 3.41 11.08
CA GLU A 92 -3.83 2.75 10.85
C GLU A 92 -3.02 3.46 9.75
N MET A 93 -3.66 3.82 8.64
CA MET A 93 -3.01 4.56 7.55
C MET A 93 -2.55 5.96 8.00
N GLU A 94 -3.34 6.67 8.80
CA GLU A 94 -2.97 7.97 9.37
C GLU A 94 -1.79 7.82 10.34
N ALA A 95 -1.79 6.79 11.19
CA ALA A 95 -0.69 6.51 12.10
C ALA A 95 0.62 6.10 11.38
N CYS A 96 0.56 5.71 10.11
CA CYS A 96 1.71 5.39 9.26
C CYS A 96 2.02 6.51 8.24
N ASP A 97 1.43 7.70 8.38
CA ASP A 97 1.58 8.84 7.49
C ASP A 97 1.19 8.57 6.00
N VAL A 98 0.45 7.49 5.73
CA VAL A 98 -0.01 7.14 4.38
C VAL A 98 -1.14 8.07 3.94
N VAL A 99 -2.00 8.47 4.87
CA VAL A 99 -3.09 9.43 4.64
C VAL A 99 -3.06 10.51 5.72
N ARG A 100 -3.67 11.66 5.41
CA ARG A 100 -3.82 12.77 6.35
C ARG A 100 -5.23 13.30 6.31
N ARG A 101 -5.74 13.72 7.47
CA ARG A 101 -6.99 14.47 7.55
C ARG A 101 -6.80 15.85 6.88
N ILE A 102 -7.76 16.21 6.04
CA ILE A 102 -7.83 17.52 5.39
C ILE A 102 -9.21 18.11 5.59
N PRO A 103 -9.35 19.45 5.67
CA PRO A 103 -10.67 20.07 5.64
C PRO A 103 -11.34 19.79 4.29
N ALA A 104 -12.67 19.61 4.28
CA ALA A 104 -13.41 19.35 3.05
C ALA A 104 -13.19 20.43 1.98
N SER A 105 -12.96 21.69 2.38
CA SER A 105 -12.64 22.80 1.47
C SER A 105 -11.33 22.63 0.69
N ALA A 106 -10.41 21.77 1.16
CA ALA A 106 -9.17 21.44 0.48
C ALA A 106 -9.34 20.30 -0.54
N ALA A 107 -10.38 19.48 -0.41
CA ALA A 107 -10.67 18.37 -1.31
C ALA A 107 -11.54 18.81 -2.51
N LYS A 108 -11.00 19.69 -3.37
CA LYS A 108 -11.72 20.21 -4.54
C LYS A 108 -10.91 20.02 -5.81
N TRP A 109 -11.62 19.74 -6.90
CA TRP A 109 -11.07 19.89 -8.25
C TRP A 109 -10.64 21.35 -8.44
N VAL A 110 -9.34 21.59 -8.63
CA VAL A 110 -8.80 22.90 -8.97
C VAL A 110 -8.60 22.91 -10.48
N SER A 111 -9.47 23.63 -11.18
CA SER A 111 -9.34 23.90 -12.63
C SER A 111 -8.26 24.93 -12.89
#